data_AF-A0A947CF03-F1
#
_entry.id   AF-A0A947CF03-F1
#
_cell.length_a   1.000
_cell.length_b   1.000
_cell.length_c   1.000
_cell.angle_alpha   90.00
_cell.angle_beta   90.00
_cell.angle_gamma   90.00
#
_symmetry.space_group_name_H-M   'P 1'
#
loop_
_entity.id
_entity.type
_entity.pdbx_description
1 polymer ?
#
loop_
_entity_poly.entity_id
_entity_poly.type
_entity_poly.pdbx_seq_one_letter_code
_entity_poly.pdbx_strand_id
1 'polypeptide(L)' 'MKLRAALERGLRAAVDPVINWMVRARVHPNTLSSLGFLITCSSGYFFHQHEVRTAGALILIGGIFDLFDGTVARRTGLA' A
#
# COMPACT_ATOMS: atom_id res chain seq x y z
N MET A 1 11.58 -20.26 -14.21
CA MET A 1 11.57 -18.85 -14.69
C MET A 1 10.21 -18.36 -15.20
N LYS A 2 9.46 -19.13 -16.02
CA LYS A 2 8.16 -18.67 -16.59
C LYS A 2 7.07 -18.33 -15.56
N LEU A 3 6.99 -19.08 -14.45
CA LEU A 3 5.98 -18.87 -13.40
C LEU A 3 6.15 -17.54 -12.65
N ARG A 4 7.38 -17.18 -12.27
CA ARG A 4 7.66 -15.89 -11.59
C ARG A 4 7.29 -14.70 -12.48
N ALA A 5 7.64 -14.76 -13.76
CA ALA A 5 7.29 -13.71 -14.72
C ALA A 5 5.78 -13.62 -14.99
N ALA A 6 5.04 -14.73 -14.89
CA ALA A 6 3.57 -14.70 -14.98
C ALA A 6 2.94 -14.04 -13.75
N LEU A 7 3.43 -14.35 -12.55
CA LEU A 7 2.98 -13.74 -11.29
C LEU A 7 3.30 -12.25 -11.22
N GLU A 8 4.53 -11.84 -11.58
CA GLU A 8 4.88 -10.42 -11.64
C GLU A 8 4.01 -9.63 -12.61
N ARG A 9 3.70 -10.20 -13.79
CA ARG A 9 2.83 -9.56 -14.76
C ARG A 9 1.40 -9.42 -14.25
N GLY A 10 0.85 -10.46 -13.62
CA GLY A 10 -0.48 -10.41 -13.02
C GLY A 10 -0.57 -9.38 -11.91
N LEU A 11 0.43 -9.37 -11.02
CA LEU A 11 0.49 -8.41 -9.91
C LEU A 11 0.61 -6.97 -10.42
N ARG A 12 1.52 -6.72 -11.38
CA ARG A 12 1.65 -5.40 -12.01
C ARG A 12 0.37 -4.99 -12.72
N ALA A 13 -0.29 -5.89 -13.44
CA ALA A 13 -1.54 -5.58 -14.12
C ALA A 13 -2.68 -5.22 -13.16
N ALA A 14 -2.70 -5.79 -11.96
CA ALA A 14 -3.69 -5.45 -10.92
C ALA A 14 -3.35 -4.12 -10.21
N VAL A 15 -2.06 -3.87 -9.94
CA VAL A 15 -1.60 -2.74 -9.13
C VAL A 15 -1.41 -1.45 -9.96
N ASP A 16 -0.92 -1.56 -11.20
CA ASP A 16 -0.68 -0.43 -12.10
C ASP A 16 -1.90 0.47 -12.37
N PRO A 17 -3.13 -0.04 -12.58
CA PRO A 17 -4.29 0.85 -12.75
C PRO A 17 -4.60 1.67 -11.49
N VAL A 18 -4.39 1.10 -10.29
CA VAL A 18 -4.57 1.79 -9.01
C VAL A 18 -3.52 2.90 -8.87
N ILE A 19 -2.25 2.57 -9.12
CA ILE A 19 -1.15 3.55 -9.12
C ILE A 19 -1.39 4.66 -10.14
N ASN A 20 -1.76 4.32 -11.37
CA ASN A 20 -2.02 5.30 -12.43
C ASN A 20 -3.23 6.18 -12.12
N TRP A 21 -4.21 5.68 -11.37
CA TRP A 21 -5.32 6.49 -10.87
C TRP A 21 -4.84 7.46 -9.78
N MET A 22 -4.04 7.01 -8.81
CA MET A 22 -3.46 7.84 -7.76
C MET A 22 -2.55 8.95 -8.31
N VAL A 23 -1.71 8.62 -9.30
CA VAL A 23 -0.85 9.58 -10.01
C VAL A 23 -1.70 10.60 -10.77
N ARG A 24 -2.77 10.17 -11.48
CA ARG A 24 -3.70 11.09 -12.17
C ARG A 24 -4.46 12.00 -11.20
N ALA A 25 -4.79 11.51 -10.02
CA ALA A 25 -5.41 12.29 -8.95
C ALA A 25 -4.44 13.27 -8.27
N ARG A 26 -3.17 13.35 -8.70
CA ARG A 26 -2.10 14.17 -8.10
C ARG A 26 -1.96 13.96 -6.58
N VAL A 27 -2.24 12.74 -6.11
CA VAL A 27 -2.04 12.41 -4.69
C VAL A 27 -0.54 12.45 -4.43
N HIS A 28 -0.12 13.33 -3.51
CA HIS A 28 1.28 13.41 -3.14
C HIS A 28 1.70 12.09 -2.47
N PRO A 29 2.84 11.48 -2.81
CA PRO A 29 3.27 10.21 -2.23
C PRO A 29 3.28 10.24 -0.70
N ASN A 30 3.71 11.37 -0.14
CA ASN A 30 3.76 11.60 1.31
C ASN A 30 2.37 11.53 2.00
N THR A 31 1.28 11.81 1.28
CA THR A 31 -0.09 11.66 1.80
C THR A 31 -0.46 10.19 1.95
N LEU A 32 -0.05 9.35 1.00
CA LEU A 32 -0.22 7.89 1.08
C LEU A 32 0.58 7.31 2.26
N SER A 33 1.84 7.71 2.41
CA SER A 33 2.68 7.28 3.54
C SER A 33 2.11 7.71 4.89
N SER A 34 1.61 8.96 4.99
CA SER A 34 1.00 9.46 6.22
C SER A 34 -0.26 8.69 6.60
N LEU A 35 -1.08 8.34 5.60
CA LEU A 35 -2.29 7.55 5.82
C LEU A 35 -1.96 6.10 6.21
N GLY A 36 -1.00 5.48 5.52
CA GLY A 36 -0.51 4.13 5.84
C GLY A 36 0.06 4.06 7.26
N PHE A 37 0.83 5.07 7.66
CA PHE A 37 1.33 5.22 9.02
C PHE A 37 0.21 5.31 10.05
N LEU A 38 -0.80 6.18 9.84
CA LEU A 38 -1.94 6.31 10.75
C LEU A 38 -2.75 5.02 10.88
N ILE A 39 -2.95 4.29 9.78
CA ILE A 39 -3.64 2.99 9.77
C ILE A 39 -2.83 1.96 10.57
N THR A 40 -1.51 1.91 10.38
CA THR A 40 -0.61 1.01 11.10
C THR A 40 -0.58 1.33 12.60
N CYS A 41 -0.53 2.61 12.99
CA CYS A 41 -0.66 3.02 14.39
C CYS A 41 -2.02 2.62 14.98
N SER A 42 -3.10 2.82 14.24
CA SER A 42 -4.46 2.41 14.65
C SER A 42 -4.53 0.89 14.84
N SER A 43 -3.91 0.11 13.95
CA SER A 43 -3.78 -1.33 14.12
C SER A 43 -3.08 -1.71 15.41
N GLY A 44 -1.97 -1.02 15.76
CA GLY A 44 -1.26 -1.24 17.01
C GLY A 44 -2.15 -1.01 18.24
N TYR A 45 -2.98 0.03 18.19
CA TYR A 45 -3.98 0.29 19.23
C TYR A 45 -5.01 -0.85 19.36
N PHE A 46 -5.53 -1.37 18.24
CA PHE A 46 -6.46 -2.52 18.29
C PHE A 46 -5.79 -3.81 18.75
N PHE A 47 -4.50 -4.03 18.45
CA PHE A 47 -3.73 -5.14 19.02
C PHE A 47 -3.68 -5.06 20.54
N HIS A 48 -3.49 -3.85 21.09
CA HIS A 48 -3.52 -3.63 22.53
C HIS A 48 -4.89 -3.96 23.16
N GLN A 49 -5.99 -3.64 22.46
CA GLN A 49 -7.35 -3.94 22.91
C GLN A 49 -7.75 -5.42 22.78
N HIS A 50 -6.83 -6.32 22.44
CA HIS A 50 -7.08 -7.74 22.13
C HIS A 50 -8.03 -7.97 20.93
N GLU A 51 -8.27 -6.93 20.13
CA GLU A 51 -9.10 -6.96 18.91
C GLU A 51 -8.27 -7.42 17.71
N VAL A 52 -7.74 -8.65 17.79
CA VAL A 52 -6.75 -9.19 16.84
C VAL A 52 -7.26 -9.23 15.39
N ARG A 53 -8.56 -9.47 15.17
CA ARG A 53 -9.14 -9.51 13.81
C ARG A 53 -9.13 -8.13 13.17
N THR A 54 -9.58 -7.12 13.92
CA THR A 54 -9.63 -5.73 13.46
C THR A 54 -8.23 -5.17 13.26
N ALA A 55 -7.32 -5.45 14.21
CA ALA A 55 -5.92 -5.10 14.09
C ALA A 55 -5.27 -5.77 12.86
N GLY A 56 -5.46 -7.08 12.68
CA GLY A 56 -4.96 -7.81 11.52
C GLY A 56 -5.50 -7.27 10.19
N ALA A 57 -6.77 -6.87 10.13
CA ALA A 57 -7.31 -6.24 8.93
C ALA A 57 -6.65 -4.87 8.66
N LEU A 58 -6.48 -4.04 9.70
CA LEU A 58 -5.85 -2.73 9.57
C LEU A 58 -4.38 -2.81 9.18
N ILE A 59 -3.59 -3.71 9.78
CA ILE A 59 -2.17 -3.87 9.46
C ILE A 59 -1.98 -4.32 7.99
N LEU A 60 -2.86 -5.19 7.49
CA LEU A 60 -2.84 -5.64 6.10
C LEU A 60 -3.17 -4.49 5.15
N ILE A 61 -4.17 -3.68 5.48
CA ILE A 61 -4.50 -2.48 4.71
C ILE A 61 -3.31 -1.51 4.73
N GLY A 62 -2.74 -1.22 5.90
CA GLY A 62 -1.56 -0.35 6.04
C GLY A 62 -0.38 -0.80 5.16
N GLY A 63 -0.08 -2.10 5.17
CA GLY A 63 0.97 -2.67 4.31
C GLY A 63 0.71 -2.55 2.81
N ILE A 64 -0.56 -2.53 2.37
CA ILE A 64 -0.92 -2.25 0.97
C ILE A 64 -0.63 -0.78 0.63
N PHE A 65 -0.92 0.16 1.54
CA PHE A 65 -0.60 1.58 1.35
C PHE A 65 0.91 1.83 1.24
N ASP A 66 1.72 1.18 2.08
CA ASP A 66 3.21 1.22 2.02
C ASP A 66 3.78 0.55 0.74
N LEU A 67 3.05 -0.38 0.13
CA LEU A 67 3.46 -0.94 -1.16
C LEU A 67 3.19 0.06 -2.29
N PHE A 68 2.07 0.79 -2.19
CA PHE A 68 1.65 1.76 -3.18
C PHE A 68 2.50 3.03 -3.13
N ASP A 69 2.75 3.61 -1.96
CA ASP A 69 3.52 4.86 -1.84
C ASP A 69 4.95 4.72 -2.40
N GLY A 70 5.65 3.62 -2.11
CA GLY A 70 6.99 3.35 -2.60
C GLY A 70 7.01 3.09 -4.10
N THR A 71 5.93 2.51 -4.65
CA THR A 71 5.82 2.32 -6.11
C THR A 71 5.46 3.63 -6.82
N VAL A 72 4.58 4.44 -6.24
CA VAL A 72 4.24 5.79 -6.71
C VAL A 72 5.49 6.67 -6.70
N ALA A 73 6.23 6.73 -5.58
CA ALA A 73 7.45 7.53 -5.45
C ALA A 73 8.50 7.18 -6.52
N ARG A 74 8.72 5.88 -6.78
CA ARG A 74 9.59 5.40 -7.85
C ARG A 74 9.11 5.80 -9.25
N ARG A 75 7.79 5.76 -9.50
CA ARG A 75 7.21 6.13 -10.81
C ARG A 75 7.15 7.64 -11.03
N THR A 76 7.03 8.43 -9.97
CA THR A 76 7.01 9.91 -10.05
C THR A 76 8.41 10.53 -10.01
N GLY A 77 9.47 9.73 -9.84
CA GLY A 77 10.85 10.22 -9.76
C GLY A 77 11.16 11.02 -8.49
N LEU A 78 10.39 10.79 -7.42
CA LEU A 78 10.56 11.42 -6.11
C LEU A 78 11.36 10.53 -5.13
N ALA A 79 11.99 9.48 -5.65
CA ALA A 79 12.80 8.52 -4.89
C ALA A 79 14.26 8.97 -4.77
#